data_AF-A0A353TDZ7-F1
#
_entry.id   AF-A0A353TDZ7-F1
#
_cell.length_a   1.000
_cell.length_b   1.000
_cell.length_c   1.000
_cell.angle_alpha   90.00
_cell.angle_beta   90.00
_cell.angle_gamma   90.00
#
_symmetry.space_group_name_H-M   'P 1'
#
loop_
_entity.id
_entity.type
_entity.pdbx_description
1 polymer ?
#
loop_
_entity_poly.entity_id
_entity_poly.type
_entity_poly.pdbx_seq_one_letter_code
_entity_poly.pdbx_strand_id
1 'polypeptide(L)'
;MKRFYWTTLCILLFLCGFGIDGIYAQDQNRKEVMEEVVPETKIKVTENRLVIENLPKDGVLEIFSIMGVKVYTRKIKAGTNEYQLDLPKGYYIIRIGDLVKKILLK
;
A
#
# COMPACT_ATOMS: atom_id res chain seq x y z
N MET A 1 60.19 27.89 4.84
CA MET A 1 59.35 26.81 5.39
C MET A 1 58.12 26.44 4.53
N LYS A 2 58.09 26.70 3.21
CA LYS A 2 56.95 26.32 2.32
C LYS A 2 57.19 25.05 1.50
N ARG A 3 58.45 24.64 1.30
CA ARG A 3 58.82 23.46 0.49
C ARG A 3 58.63 22.11 1.21
N PHE A 4 58.69 22.11 2.55
CA PHE A 4 58.44 20.92 3.37
C PHE A 4 56.96 20.55 3.49
N TYR A 5 56.07 21.54 3.37
CA TYR A 5 54.62 21.33 3.38
C TYR A 5 54.11 20.79 2.03
N TRP A 6 54.80 21.12 0.93
CA TRP A 6 54.46 20.60 -0.40
C TRP A 6 54.84 19.12 -0.54
N THR A 7 56.01 18.72 -0.04
CA THR A 7 56.45 17.31 -0.11
C THR A 7 55.59 16.39 0.77
N THR A 8 55.15 16.87 1.94
CA THR A 8 54.23 16.12 2.82
C THR A 8 52.81 16.03 2.25
N LEU A 9 52.32 17.07 1.57
CA LEU A 9 51.03 17.05 0.86
C LEU A 9 51.00 16.07 -0.32
N CYS A 10 52.12 15.92 -1.05
CA CYS A 10 52.22 14.98 -2.17
C CYS A 10 52.30 13.51 -1.72
N ILE A 11 52.91 13.22 -0.57
CA ILE A 11 52.98 11.85 -0.02
C ILE A 11 51.61 11.37 0.48
N LEU A 12 50.78 12.27 1.02
CA LEU A 12 49.42 11.93 1.48
C LEU A 12 48.46 11.62 0.31
N LEU A 13 48.64 12.26 -0.84
CA LEU A 13 47.87 12.00 -2.06
C LEU A 13 48.24 10.68 -2.75
N PHE A 14 49.46 10.17 -2.54
CA PHE A 14 49.92 8.91 -3.14
C PHE A 14 49.47 7.66 -2.37
N LEU A 15 49.03 7.80 -1.10
CA LEU A 15 48.51 6.71 -0.27
C LEU A 15 47.01 6.41 -0.46
N CYS A 16 46.27 7.23 -1.22
CA CYS A 16 44.86 6.97 -1.57
C CYS A 16 44.67 6.26 -2.93
N GLY A 17 45.76 5.92 -3.64
CA GLY A 17 45.71 5.44 -5.03
C GLY A 17 45.74 3.93 -5.24
N PHE A 18 45.68 3.10 -4.19
CA PHE A 18 45.61 1.63 -4.32
C PHE A 18 44.44 1.07 -3.52
N GLY A 19 43.26 1.19 -4.12
CA GLY A 19 42.04 0.50 -3.69
C GLY A 19 41.39 -0.15 -4.92
N ILE A 20 41.91 -1.33 -5.28
CA ILE A 20 41.24 -2.46 -5.94
C ILE A 20 39.99 -2.16 -6.77
N ASP A 21 40.13 -2.36 -8.08
CA ASP A 21 39.04 -2.53 -9.05
C ASP A 21 37.97 -3.49 -8.48
N GLY A 22 36.86 -2.91 -8.03
CA GLY A 22 35.66 -3.65 -7.70
C GLY A 22 34.98 -4.16 -8.96
N ILE A 23 35.57 -5.15 -9.64
CA ILE A 23 34.80 -6.11 -10.42
C ILE A 23 34.29 -7.15 -9.43
N TYR A 24 33.13 -6.87 -8.86
CA TYR A 24 32.19 -7.93 -8.53
C TYR A 24 30.85 -7.49 -9.12
N ALA A 25 30.58 -8.00 -10.32
CA ALA A 25 29.20 -8.23 -10.73
C ALA A 25 28.63 -9.23 -9.72
N GLN A 26 28.13 -8.72 -8.59
CA GLN A 26 27.25 -9.46 -7.74
C GLN A 26 25.97 -9.61 -8.57
N ASP A 27 25.86 -10.72 -9.28
CA ASP A 27 24.56 -11.33 -9.62
C ASP A 27 23.87 -11.67 -8.30
N GLN A 28 23.50 -10.62 -7.57
CA GLN A 28 22.55 -10.73 -6.51
C GLN A 28 21.27 -11.00 -7.26
N ASN A 29 20.90 -12.28 -7.27
CA ASN A 29 19.54 -12.77 -7.24
C ASN A 29 18.62 -11.73 -6.59
N ARG A 30 18.26 -10.70 -7.35
CA ARG A 30 17.10 -9.90 -7.10
C ARG A 30 16.03 -10.89 -7.49
N LYS A 31 15.54 -11.62 -6.50
CA LYS A 31 14.11 -11.86 -6.47
C LYS A 31 13.54 -10.46 -6.56
N GLU A 32 13.30 -10.01 -7.79
CA GLU A 32 12.18 -9.15 -8.05
C GLU A 32 11.03 -9.96 -7.47
N VAL A 33 10.74 -9.70 -6.20
CA VAL A 33 9.39 -9.87 -5.70
C VAL A 33 8.66 -8.92 -6.62
N MET A 34 8.22 -9.48 -7.75
CA MET A 34 7.23 -8.87 -8.60
C MET A 34 6.13 -8.59 -7.61
N GLU A 35 6.03 -7.31 -7.21
CA GLU A 35 4.96 -6.85 -6.37
C GLU A 35 3.74 -7.19 -7.20
N GLU A 36 3.11 -8.33 -6.87
CA GLU A 36 1.90 -8.76 -7.53
C GLU A 36 0.99 -7.56 -7.35
N VAL A 37 0.69 -6.89 -8.47
CA VAL A 37 -0.09 -5.66 -8.46
C VAL A 37 -1.50 -6.10 -8.09
N VAL A 38 -1.73 -6.31 -6.80
CA VAL A 38 -3.02 -6.71 -6.26
C VAL A 38 -3.92 -5.51 -6.55
N PRO A 39 -4.93 -5.68 -7.41
CA PRO A 39 -5.78 -4.57 -7.78
C PRO A 39 -6.45 -4.03 -6.52
N GLU A 40 -6.34 -2.71 -6.30
CA GLU A 40 -6.90 -2.06 -5.12
C GLU A 40 -8.41 -2.32 -5.04
N THR A 41 -8.89 -2.67 -3.83
CA THR A 41 -10.31 -2.86 -3.57
C THR A 41 -11.05 -1.54 -3.68
N LYS A 42 -12.03 -1.44 -4.58
CA LYS A 42 -12.81 -0.22 -4.79
C LYS A 42 -14.23 -0.38 -4.26
N ILE A 43 -14.72 0.67 -3.61
CA ILE A 43 -16.08 0.77 -3.08
C ILE A 43 -16.82 1.86 -3.86
N LYS A 44 -17.89 1.46 -4.55
CA LYS A 44 -18.81 2.35 -5.28
C LYS A 44 -20.22 2.22 -4.69
N VAL A 45 -20.91 3.35 -4.58
CA VAL A 45 -22.26 3.42 -4.02
C VAL A 45 -23.15 4.19 -4.98
N THR A 46 -24.32 3.65 -5.27
CA THR A 46 -25.34 4.29 -6.10
C THR A 46 -26.69 4.04 -5.49
N GLU A 47 -27.35 5.10 -5.00
CA GLU A 47 -28.61 5.00 -4.23
C GLU A 47 -28.42 4.06 -3.03
N ASN A 48 -29.06 2.89 -3.08
CA ASN A 48 -29.02 1.82 -2.08
C ASN A 48 -28.23 0.59 -2.53
N ARG A 49 -27.41 0.72 -3.58
CA ARG A 49 -26.59 -0.36 -4.13
C ARG A 49 -25.13 -0.11 -3.83
N LEU A 50 -24.47 -1.11 -3.26
CA LEU A 50 -23.05 -1.12 -2.95
C LEU A 50 -22.34 -2.11 -3.88
N VAL A 51 -21.35 -1.61 -4.63
CA VAL A 51 -20.47 -2.44 -5.46
C VAL A 51 -19.08 -2.44 -4.84
N ILE A 52 -18.55 -3.63 -4.58
CA ILE A 52 -17.20 -3.87 -4.10
C ILE A 52 -16.45 -4.54 -5.23
N GLU A 53 -15.40 -3.90 -5.74
CA GLU A 53 -14.56 -4.41 -6.83
C GLU A 53 -13.22 -4.89 -6.28
N ASN A 54 -12.66 -5.94 -6.86
CA ASN A 54 -11.32 -6.44 -6.56
C ASN A 54 -11.11 -6.76 -5.07
N LEU A 55 -12.06 -7.46 -4.43
CA LEU A 55 -11.85 -7.93 -3.06
C LEU A 55 -10.84 -9.09 -3.08
N PRO A 56 -9.71 -9.00 -2.36
CA PRO A 56 -8.61 -9.97 -2.50
C PRO A 56 -8.94 -11.35 -1.90
N LYS A 57 -9.80 -11.41 -0.89
CA LYS A 57 -10.20 -12.64 -0.20
C LYS A 57 -11.60 -12.51 0.38
N ASP A 58 -12.21 -13.64 0.71
CA ASP A 58 -13.48 -13.67 1.44
C ASP A 58 -13.38 -12.90 2.75
N GLY A 59 -14.48 -12.29 3.17
CA GLY A 59 -14.49 -11.42 4.33
C GLY A 59 -15.88 -11.17 4.90
N VAL A 60 -15.96 -10.17 5.77
CA VAL A 60 -17.21 -9.70 6.36
C VAL A 60 -17.39 -8.23 6.03
N LEU A 61 -18.50 -7.92 5.38
CA LEU A 61 -18.98 -6.55 5.22
C LEU A 61 -19.73 -6.16 6.48
N GLU A 62 -19.26 -5.11 7.14
CA GLU A 62 -19.93 -4.48 8.26
C GLU A 62 -20.30 -3.04 7.88
N ILE A 63 -21.52 -2.61 8.20
CA ILE A 63 -21.93 -1.22 8.02
C ILE A 63 -22.38 -0.69 9.37
N PHE A 64 -21.84 0.48 9.70
CA PHE A 64 -22.18 1.22 10.91
C PHE A 64 -22.89 2.52 10.52
N SER A 65 -23.85 2.93 11.33
CA SER A 65 -24.37 4.30 11.29
C SER A 65 -23.25 5.31 11.57
N ILE A 66 -23.47 6.59 11.26
CA ILE A 66 -22.51 7.65 11.59
C ILE A 66 -22.22 7.77 13.09
N MET A 67 -23.13 7.28 13.95
CA MET A 67 -22.97 7.21 15.39
C MET A 67 -22.18 5.97 15.86
N GLY A 68 -21.71 5.11 14.96
CA GLY A 68 -20.91 3.93 15.28
C GLY A 68 -21.72 2.68 15.66
N VAL A 69 -23.05 2.72 15.59
CA VAL A 69 -23.89 1.54 15.80
C VAL A 69 -23.87 0.64 14.56
N LYS A 70 -23.57 -0.66 14.70
CA LYS A 70 -23.59 -1.63 13.59
C LYS A 70 -25.03 -1.88 13.15
N VAL A 71 -25.33 -1.62 11.87
CA VAL A 71 -26.68 -1.73 11.29
C VAL A 71 -26.79 -2.83 10.22
N TYR A 72 -25.67 -3.32 9.70
CA TYR A 72 -25.64 -4.39 8.70
C TYR A 72 -24.39 -5.24 8.86
N THR A 73 -24.54 -6.55 8.64
CA THR A 73 -23.41 -7.48 8.57
C THR A 73 -23.70 -8.61 7.59
N ARG A 74 -22.72 -8.95 6.75
CA ARG A 74 -22.84 -10.06 5.80
C ARG A 74 -21.47 -10.63 5.43
N LYS A 75 -21.39 -11.95 5.26
CA LYS A 75 -20.23 -12.62 4.66
C LYS A 75 -20.19 -12.33 3.15
N ILE A 76 -19.02 -11.92 2.66
CA ILE A 76 -18.80 -11.54 1.26
C ILE A 76 -17.68 -12.39 0.68
N LYS A 77 -17.77 -12.69 -0.63
CA LYS A 77 -16.78 -13.47 -1.36
C LYS A 77 -15.74 -12.58 -2.02
N ALA A 78 -14.56 -13.13 -2.30
CA ALA A 78 -13.52 -12.49 -3.10
C ALA A 78 -14.04 -12.08 -4.50
N GLY A 79 -13.33 -11.15 -5.15
CA GLY A 79 -13.67 -10.61 -6.46
C GLY A 79 -14.64 -9.42 -6.42
N THR A 80 -15.41 -9.25 -7.48
CA THR A 80 -16.36 -8.15 -7.64
C THR A 80 -17.78 -8.60 -7.31
N ASN A 81 -18.41 -7.93 -6.34
CA ASN A 81 -19.73 -8.30 -5.84
C ASN A 81 -20.61 -7.07 -5.63
N GLU A 82 -21.92 -7.28 -5.75
CA GLU A 82 -22.94 -6.25 -5.58
C GLU A 82 -23.89 -6.62 -4.45
N TYR A 83 -24.26 -5.62 -3.66
CA TYR A 83 -25.14 -5.76 -2.50
C TYR A 83 -26.20 -4.68 -2.52
N GLN A 84 -27.47 -5.10 -2.55
CA GLN A 84 -28.59 -4.22 -2.26
C GLN A 84 -28.67 -4.00 -0.75
N LEU A 85 -28.66 -2.74 -0.35
CA LEU A 85 -28.77 -2.30 1.03
C LEU A 85 -30.18 -1.81 1.29
N ASP A 86 -30.85 -2.39 2.28
CA ASP A 86 -32.13 -1.90 2.77
C ASP A 86 -31.89 -0.99 3.97
N LEU A 87 -31.26 0.16 3.71
CA LEU A 87 -30.90 1.15 4.72
C LEU A 87 -31.47 2.52 4.31
N PRO A 88 -31.96 3.33 5.27
CA PRO A 88 -32.41 4.69 4.99
C PRO A 88 -31.29 5.57 4.43
N LYS A 89 -31.68 6.65 3.74
CA LYS A 89 -30.76 7.69 3.26
C LYS A 89 -29.94 8.27 4.42
N GLY A 90 -28.66 8.51 4.19
CA GLY A 90 -27.77 9.06 5.23
C GLY A 90 -26.32 8.65 5.09
N TYR A 91 -25.51 9.09 6.05
CA TYR A 91 -24.10 8.75 6.13
C TYR A 91 -23.86 7.48 6.93
N TYR A 92 -23.00 6.62 6.40
CA TYR A 92 -22.62 5.35 7.01
C TYR A 92 -21.12 5.13 6.91
N ILE A 93 -20.62 4.20 7.71
CA ILE A 93 -19.24 3.73 7.69
C ILE A 93 -19.27 2.26 7.25
N ILE A 94 -18.65 1.96 6.12
CA ILE A 94 -18.39 0.59 5.68
C ILE A 94 -17.05 0.14 6.25
N ARG A 95 -17.00 -1.09 6.75
CA ARG A 95 -15.78 -1.78 7.14
C ARG A 95 -15.73 -3.17 6.48
N ILE A 96 -14.58 -3.49 5.89
CA ILE A 96 -14.25 -4.81 5.35
C ILE A 96 -12.82 -5.13 5.79
N GLY A 97 -12.66 -5.89 6.87
CA GLY A 97 -11.36 -6.08 7.51
C GLY A 97 -10.76 -4.74 7.97
N ASP A 98 -9.65 -4.35 7.36
CA ASP A 98 -8.92 -3.10 7.64
C ASP A 98 -9.38 -1.94 6.73
N LEU A 99 -10.11 -2.22 5.65
CA LEU A 99 -10.67 -1.20 4.77
C LEU A 99 -11.87 -0.54 5.46
N VAL A 100 -11.77 0.75 5.74
CA VAL A 100 -12.85 1.55 6.33
C VAL A 100 -13.14 2.76 5.46
N LYS A 101 -14.41 3.00 5.12
CA LYS A 101 -14.82 4.13 4.27
C LYS A 101 -16.16 4.72 4.68
N LYS A 102 -16.21 6.05 4.78
CA LYS A 102 -17.47 6.80 4.91
C LYS A 102 -18.18 6.87 3.56
N ILE A 103 -19.47 6.58 3.55
CA ILE A 103 -20.33 6.63 2.37
C ILE A 103 -21.61 7.43 2.64
N LEU A 104 -22.25 7.90 1.57
CA LEU A 104 -23.57 8.53 1.58
C LEU A 104 -24.53 7.67 0.75
N LEU A 105 -25.61 7.21 1.37
CA LEU A 105 -26.76 6.63 0.67
C LEU A 105 -27.75 7.76 0.34
N LYS A 106 -28.10 7.88 -0.94
CA LYS A 106 -28.85 9.02 -1.51
C LYS A 106 -30.35 8.82 -1.53
#